data_AF-A0A8T5BAK6-F1
#
_entry.id   AF-A0A8T5BAK6-F1
#
_cell.length_a   1.000
_cell.length_b   1.000
_cell.length_c   1.000
_cell.angle_alpha   90.00
_cell.angle_beta   90.00
_cell.angle_gamma   90.00
#
_symmetry.space_group_name_H-M   'P 1'
#
loop_
_entity.id
_entity.type
_entity.pdbx_description
1 polymer ?
#
loop_
_entity_poly.entity_id
_entity_poly.type
_entity_poly.pdbx_seq_one_letter_code
_entity_poly.pdbx_strand_id
1 'polypeptide(L)'
;MSLILLGLSAQLGTHAVGEKCKIVNLGVILDFTPDEIYQFMEFLQRLPYTSRYNFIIYEWRLLDNKTFADFLRSRGELIPFFSYPQLLPVDERMAYLDHYLHEFKRMVGVYPNGSFMFQPDTFSVQYMRGKYGLKYVAGYCFDQLLIDHMSMLGGWQAPYYSNESNVLLPSQIGRGVVVFPHVTWDWIGRYKDHHYNLHPQNAYLALGRDKQKALIYMERLASETLASLEPFGYIAVTFEFKHLGMNYGLLDMAQKYFHWLISESGGTLMTFSETADWFMKAYPSNPEYLITFTSPSTSQTITWLFNKHVRIAIVDGRVVSLIDYTKQQPDPFLRAAASLDPLKPPTRKNVIDTSLKSDIDLLSGKQPPFLHFYNPYLPLFLLFYIVILTSLHLFQLGYHE
;
A
#
# COMPACT_ATOMS: atom_id res chain seq x y z
N MET A 1 16.57 25.24 -11.36
CA MET A 1 15.80 23.97 -11.45
C MET A 1 16.45 22.95 -12.39
N SER A 2 16.85 23.32 -13.61
CA SER A 2 17.46 22.38 -14.59
C SER A 2 18.79 21.74 -14.14
N LEU A 3 19.59 22.44 -13.32
CA LEU A 3 20.89 21.94 -12.81
C LEU A 3 20.80 20.97 -11.61
N ILE A 4 19.65 20.89 -10.92
CA ILE A 4 19.48 20.06 -9.70
C ILE A 4 18.89 18.68 -10.02
N LEU A 5 18.05 18.58 -11.06
CA LEU A 5 17.66 17.29 -11.62
C LEU A 5 18.89 16.55 -12.19
N LEU A 6 19.87 17.27 -12.74
CA LEU A 6 21.15 16.69 -13.20
C LEU A 6 22.05 16.22 -12.04
N GLY A 7 21.97 16.84 -10.85
CA GLY A 7 22.80 16.50 -9.69
C GLY A 7 22.28 15.30 -8.88
N LEU A 8 20.97 15.19 -8.69
CA LEU A 8 20.33 13.99 -8.09
C LEU A 8 20.34 12.80 -9.06
N SER A 9 20.24 13.06 -10.37
CA SER A 9 20.48 12.08 -11.43
C SER A 9 21.92 11.55 -11.47
N ALA A 10 22.90 12.24 -10.87
CA ALA A 10 24.30 11.81 -10.91
C ALA A 10 24.67 10.85 -9.75
N GLN A 11 23.85 10.78 -8.69
CA GLN A 11 23.99 9.79 -7.60
C GLN A 11 23.04 8.59 -7.75
N LEU A 12 21.95 8.75 -8.50
CA LEU A 12 21.24 7.63 -9.10
C LEU A 12 22.15 7.11 -10.21
N GLY A 13 22.89 6.04 -9.93
CA GLY A 13 23.78 5.41 -10.91
C GLY A 13 23.07 5.35 -12.26
N THR A 14 23.78 5.72 -13.32
CA THR A 14 23.32 5.63 -14.71
C THR A 14 22.96 4.17 -14.98
N HIS A 15 21.73 3.79 -14.65
CA HIS A 15 21.15 2.54 -15.09
C HIS A 15 21.08 2.66 -16.61
N ALA A 16 21.76 1.73 -17.28
CA ALA A 16 21.66 1.57 -18.72
C ALA A 16 20.19 1.68 -19.13
N VAL A 17 19.92 2.30 -20.28
CA VAL A 17 18.60 2.53 -20.85
C VAL A 17 17.93 1.19 -21.18
N GLY A 18 17.49 0.49 -20.14
CA GLY A 18 16.55 -0.61 -20.17
C GLY A 18 15.16 -0.06 -19.87
N GLU A 19 14.14 -0.75 -20.35
CA GLU A 19 12.77 -0.40 -20.03
C GLU A 19 12.56 -0.47 -18.51
N LYS A 20 12.01 0.61 -17.94
CA LYS A 20 11.69 0.70 -16.51
C LYS A 20 10.76 -0.45 -16.12
N CYS A 21 11.13 -1.21 -15.09
CA CYS A 21 10.28 -2.25 -14.54
C CYS A 21 8.96 -1.63 -14.05
N LYS A 22 7.82 -2.19 -14.49
CA LYS A 22 6.47 -1.79 -14.10
C LYS A 22 5.74 -3.02 -13.58
N ILE A 23 5.27 -2.97 -12.34
CA ILE A 23 4.64 -4.09 -11.65
C ILE A 23 3.20 -3.75 -11.32
N VAL A 24 2.31 -4.69 -11.59
CA VAL A 24 0.89 -4.62 -11.21
C VAL A 24 0.60 -5.78 -10.27
N ASN A 25 0.13 -5.49 -9.05
CA ASN A 25 -0.51 -6.50 -8.21
C ASN A 25 -2.03 -6.39 -8.35
N LEU A 26 -2.65 -7.43 -8.90
CA LEU A 26 -4.10 -7.51 -9.10
C LEU A 26 -4.70 -8.54 -8.14
N GLY A 27 -5.64 -8.12 -7.31
CA GLY A 27 -6.27 -8.95 -6.29
C GLY A 27 -7.79 -8.92 -6.33
N VAL A 28 -8.39 -9.96 -5.77
CA VAL A 28 -9.82 -10.06 -5.52
C VAL A 28 -10.04 -10.63 -4.13
N ILE A 29 -10.87 -9.96 -3.32
CA ILE A 29 -11.28 -10.43 -2.00
C ILE A 29 -12.51 -11.32 -2.18
N LEU A 30 -12.41 -12.54 -1.63
CA LEU A 30 -13.44 -13.56 -1.69
C LEU A 30 -14.40 -13.42 -0.49
N ASP A 31 -15.28 -12.42 -0.55
CA ASP A 31 -16.25 -12.04 0.49
C ASP A 31 -17.67 -12.61 0.23
N PHE A 32 -17.76 -13.68 -0.55
CA PHE A 32 -19.01 -14.32 -0.97
C PHE A 32 -19.22 -15.69 -0.32
N THR A 33 -20.45 -16.20 -0.37
CA THR A 33 -20.80 -17.51 0.19
C THR A 33 -20.58 -18.63 -0.84
N PRO A 34 -20.51 -19.91 -0.42
CA PRO A 34 -20.32 -21.03 -1.34
C PRO A 34 -21.33 -21.11 -2.50
N ASP A 35 -22.55 -20.60 -2.34
CA ASP A 35 -23.59 -20.58 -3.39
C ASP A 35 -23.24 -19.65 -4.56
N GLU A 36 -22.31 -18.72 -4.35
CA GLU A 36 -21.91 -17.69 -5.32
C GLU A 36 -20.63 -18.08 -6.09
N ILE A 37 -20.04 -19.24 -5.81
CA ILE A 37 -18.79 -19.74 -6.43
C ILE A 37 -18.88 -19.73 -7.96
N TYR A 38 -19.98 -20.20 -8.55
CA TYR A 38 -20.10 -20.28 -10.01
C TYR A 38 -20.07 -18.91 -10.68
N GLN A 39 -20.67 -17.89 -10.06
CA GLN A 39 -20.66 -16.52 -10.58
C GLN A 39 -19.25 -15.94 -10.57
N PHE A 40 -18.49 -16.21 -9.50
CA PHE A 40 -17.09 -15.81 -9.42
C PHE A 40 -16.22 -16.53 -10.46
N MET A 41 -16.40 -17.84 -10.64
CA MET A 41 -15.68 -18.60 -11.65
C MET A 41 -15.98 -18.08 -13.06
N GLU A 42 -17.24 -17.78 -13.36
CA GLU A 42 -17.65 -17.19 -14.64
C GLU A 42 -17.00 -15.82 -14.86
N PHE A 43 -17.00 -14.95 -13.85
CA PHE A 43 -16.30 -13.66 -13.90
C PHE A 43 -14.82 -13.83 -14.25
N LEU A 44 -14.10 -14.72 -13.55
CA LEU A 44 -12.68 -14.98 -13.80
C LEU A 44 -12.41 -15.62 -15.18
N GLN A 45 -13.31 -16.47 -15.66
CA GLN A 45 -13.16 -17.14 -16.97
C GLN A 45 -13.30 -16.16 -18.14
N ARG A 46 -13.98 -15.04 -17.95
CA ARG A 46 -14.09 -13.97 -18.95
C ARG A 46 -12.90 -13.01 -18.95
N LEU A 47 -11.98 -13.14 -18.01
CA LEU A 47 -10.71 -12.41 -17.99
C LEU A 47 -9.61 -13.21 -18.69
N PRO A 48 -8.57 -12.53 -19.23
CA PRO A 48 -7.42 -13.22 -19.80
C PRO A 48 -6.85 -14.28 -18.84
N TYR A 49 -6.44 -15.41 -19.40
CA TYR A 49 -5.84 -16.48 -18.62
C TYR A 49 -4.50 -16.02 -18.06
N THR A 50 -4.36 -16.10 -16.74
CA THR A 50 -3.09 -15.91 -16.04
C THR A 50 -3.14 -16.69 -14.73
N SER A 51 -1.97 -17.07 -14.23
CA SER A 51 -1.77 -17.72 -12.94
C SER A 51 -1.29 -16.73 -11.86
N ARG A 52 -1.50 -15.43 -12.07
CA ARG A 52 -0.93 -14.35 -11.24
C ARG A 52 -1.98 -13.43 -10.61
N TYR A 53 -3.16 -13.97 -10.32
CA TYR A 53 -4.11 -13.28 -9.45
C TYR A 53 -3.70 -13.42 -7.97
N ASN A 54 -4.13 -12.46 -7.15
CA ASN A 54 -4.05 -12.54 -5.70
C ASN A 54 -5.47 -12.76 -5.14
N PHE A 55 -5.73 -13.91 -4.53
CA PHE A 55 -7.04 -14.23 -3.95
C PHE A 55 -6.99 -14.07 -2.43
N ILE A 56 -7.67 -13.05 -1.93
CA ILE A 56 -7.70 -12.74 -0.50
C ILE A 56 -8.86 -13.50 0.12
N ILE A 57 -8.53 -14.47 0.97
CA ILE A 57 -9.47 -15.40 1.57
C ILE A 57 -10.14 -14.73 2.77
N TYR A 58 -11.25 -14.05 2.51
CA TYR A 58 -12.09 -13.45 3.55
C TYR A 58 -13.09 -14.47 4.11
N GLU A 59 -13.78 -15.20 3.25
CA GLU A 59 -14.64 -16.34 3.64
C GLU A 59 -13.87 -17.67 3.50
N TRP A 60 -13.43 -18.19 4.65
CA TRP A 60 -12.61 -19.41 4.70
C TRP A 60 -13.35 -20.68 4.26
N ARG A 61 -14.68 -20.74 4.44
CA ARG A 61 -15.52 -21.89 4.03
C ARG A 61 -15.50 -22.13 2.51
N LEU A 62 -15.09 -21.13 1.72
CA LEU A 62 -14.92 -21.32 0.28
C LEU A 62 -13.85 -22.38 -0.05
N LEU A 63 -12.84 -22.54 0.82
CA LEU A 63 -11.76 -23.50 0.61
C LEU A 63 -12.14 -24.94 0.95
N ASP A 64 -13.29 -25.18 1.60
CA ASP A 64 -13.82 -26.54 1.82
C ASP A 64 -14.24 -27.21 0.49
N ASN A 65 -14.60 -26.40 -0.52
CA ASN A 65 -14.82 -26.89 -1.87
C ASN A 65 -13.48 -27.10 -2.58
N LYS A 66 -13.00 -28.35 -2.57
CA LYS A 66 -11.72 -28.71 -3.18
C LYS A 66 -11.62 -28.34 -4.66
N THR A 67 -12.67 -28.51 -5.44
CA THR A 67 -12.67 -28.13 -6.87
C THR A 67 -12.47 -26.63 -7.04
N PHE A 68 -13.11 -25.82 -6.20
CA PHE A 68 -12.94 -24.38 -6.22
C PHE A 68 -11.55 -23.96 -5.74
N ALA A 69 -11.04 -24.55 -4.66
CA ALA A 69 -9.67 -24.31 -4.19
C ALA A 69 -8.62 -24.68 -5.26
N ASP A 70 -8.79 -25.82 -5.94
CA ASP A 70 -7.93 -26.25 -7.05
C ASP A 70 -7.99 -25.25 -8.22
N PHE A 71 -9.19 -24.77 -8.55
CA PHE A 71 -9.38 -23.73 -9.55
C PHE A 71 -8.64 -22.44 -9.18
N LEU A 72 -8.81 -21.92 -7.97
CA LEU A 72 -8.10 -20.72 -7.51
C LEU A 72 -6.58 -20.90 -7.57
N ARG A 73 -6.05 -22.04 -7.11
CA ARG A 73 -4.61 -22.33 -7.16
C ARG A 73 -4.05 -22.40 -8.57
N SER A 74 -4.85 -22.81 -9.55
CA SER A 74 -4.46 -22.79 -10.96
C SER A 74 -4.39 -21.36 -11.54
N ARG A 75 -5.01 -20.39 -10.86
CA ARG A 75 -5.18 -19.01 -11.30
C ARG A 75 -4.35 -18.00 -10.50
N GLY A 76 -3.83 -18.35 -9.33
CA GLY A 76 -3.15 -17.37 -8.51
C GLY A 76 -2.73 -17.84 -7.12
N GLU A 77 -2.27 -16.86 -6.36
CA GLU A 77 -1.87 -17.02 -4.96
C GLU A 77 -3.09 -16.89 -4.03
N LEU A 78 -3.19 -17.78 -3.04
CA LEU A 78 -4.17 -17.68 -1.96
C LEU A 78 -3.54 -16.97 -0.77
N ILE A 79 -4.21 -15.95 -0.23
CA ILE A 79 -3.66 -15.09 0.82
C ILE A 79 -4.69 -15.01 1.96
N PRO A 80 -4.36 -15.42 3.19
CA PRO A 80 -5.30 -15.31 4.29
C PRO A 80 -5.54 -13.85 4.68
N PHE A 81 -6.82 -13.52 4.91
CA PHE A 81 -7.22 -12.25 5.48
C PHE A 81 -7.18 -12.32 7.01
N PHE A 82 -6.62 -11.30 7.64
CA PHE A 82 -6.73 -11.05 9.07
C PHE A 82 -7.32 -9.66 9.28
N SER A 83 -8.37 -9.57 10.11
CA SER A 83 -9.13 -8.33 10.31
C SER A 83 -8.41 -7.37 11.27
N TYR A 84 -8.90 -7.26 12.51
CA TYR A 84 -8.33 -6.42 13.56
C TYR A 84 -7.71 -7.26 14.70
N PRO A 85 -6.61 -8.02 14.49
CA PRO A 85 -5.93 -8.74 15.57
C PRO A 85 -5.58 -7.86 16.76
N GLN A 86 -5.34 -6.56 16.53
CA GLN A 86 -5.03 -5.57 17.54
C GLN A 86 -6.14 -5.36 18.58
N LEU A 87 -7.38 -5.78 18.33
CA LEU A 87 -8.44 -5.79 19.35
C LEU A 87 -8.28 -6.90 20.39
N LEU A 88 -7.45 -7.91 20.10
CA LEU A 88 -7.21 -9.03 20.99
C LEU A 88 -6.03 -8.73 21.94
N PRO A 89 -6.10 -9.19 23.21
CA PRO A 89 -4.93 -9.31 24.08
C PRO A 89 -3.82 -10.13 23.39
N VAL A 90 -2.56 -9.90 23.74
CA VAL A 90 -1.40 -10.47 23.03
C VAL A 90 -1.47 -12.01 22.93
N ASP A 91 -1.79 -12.71 24.02
CA ASP A 91 -1.86 -14.18 24.03
C ASP A 91 -3.01 -14.70 23.16
N GLU A 92 -4.18 -14.06 23.20
CA GLU A 92 -5.33 -14.38 22.35
C GLU A 92 -5.04 -14.07 20.88
N ARG A 93 -4.32 -12.97 20.61
CA ARG A 93 -3.85 -12.58 19.28
C ARG A 93 -2.94 -13.65 18.70
N MET A 94 -1.97 -14.14 19.48
CA MET A 94 -1.09 -15.25 19.06
C MET A 94 -1.88 -16.53 18.77
N ALA A 95 -2.81 -16.91 19.66
CA ALA A 95 -3.64 -18.10 19.47
C ALA A 95 -4.54 -17.98 18.22
N TYR A 96 -5.10 -16.79 17.97
CA TYR A 96 -5.87 -16.47 16.78
C TYR A 96 -5.03 -16.64 15.51
N LEU A 97 -3.84 -16.02 15.44
CA LEU A 97 -2.95 -16.14 14.28
C LEU A 97 -2.51 -17.58 14.05
N ASP A 98 -2.13 -18.28 15.13
CA ASP A 98 -1.73 -19.68 15.06
C ASP A 98 -2.85 -20.54 14.49
N HIS A 99 -4.08 -20.39 14.99
CA HIS A 99 -5.24 -21.17 14.54
C HIS A 99 -5.45 -21.03 13.04
N TYR A 100 -5.57 -19.80 12.53
CA TYR A 100 -5.86 -19.55 11.13
C TYR A 100 -4.70 -19.88 10.19
N LEU A 101 -3.44 -19.75 10.62
CA LEU A 101 -2.29 -20.17 9.81
C LEU A 101 -2.17 -21.70 9.73
N HIS A 102 -2.46 -22.43 10.82
CA HIS A 102 -2.55 -23.89 10.77
C HIS A 102 -3.72 -24.35 9.90
N GLU A 103 -4.86 -23.66 9.99
CA GLU A 103 -6.03 -23.97 9.18
C GLU A 103 -5.77 -23.72 7.70
N PHE A 104 -5.14 -22.59 7.35
CA PHE A 104 -4.65 -22.33 6.00
C PHE A 104 -3.75 -23.46 5.50
N LYS A 105 -2.76 -23.87 6.29
CA LYS A 105 -1.87 -24.98 5.93
C LYS A 105 -2.63 -26.30 5.77
N ARG A 106 -3.63 -26.57 6.61
CA ARG A 106 -4.47 -27.77 6.50
C ARG A 106 -5.23 -27.81 5.17
N MET A 107 -5.80 -26.67 4.75
CA MET A 107 -6.61 -26.59 3.53
C MET A 107 -5.78 -26.46 2.25
N VAL A 108 -4.69 -25.70 2.29
CA VAL A 108 -3.86 -25.37 1.12
C VAL A 108 -2.64 -26.28 0.98
N GLY A 109 -2.20 -26.91 2.08
CA GLY A 109 -1.05 -27.82 2.14
C GLY A 109 0.26 -27.15 2.56
N VAL A 110 0.32 -25.81 2.55
CA VAL A 110 1.51 -25.02 2.89
C VAL A 110 1.13 -23.79 3.72
N TYR A 111 2.06 -23.27 4.52
CA TYR A 111 1.89 -21.93 5.10
C TYR A 111 1.92 -20.87 3.98
N PRO A 112 1.20 -19.77 4.16
CA PRO A 112 1.17 -18.70 3.17
C PRO A 112 2.50 -17.93 3.16
N ASN A 113 2.86 -17.35 2.02
CA ASN A 113 4.04 -16.49 1.91
C ASN A 113 3.82 -15.10 2.51
N GLY A 114 2.57 -14.67 2.68
CA GLY A 114 2.21 -13.39 3.26
C GLY A 114 0.79 -13.39 3.79
N SER A 115 0.32 -12.20 4.17
CA SER A 115 -0.99 -12.00 4.75
C SER A 115 -1.64 -10.75 4.17
N PHE A 116 -2.96 -10.64 4.31
CA PHE A 116 -3.68 -9.42 3.98
C PHE A 116 -4.33 -8.82 5.23
N MET A 117 -4.10 -7.53 5.46
CA MET A 117 -4.68 -6.75 6.56
C MET A 117 -4.97 -5.33 6.06
N PHE A 118 -6.20 -4.85 6.19
CA PHE A 118 -6.53 -3.45 5.82
C PHE A 118 -5.72 -2.45 6.66
N GLN A 119 -5.53 -2.76 7.94
CA GLN A 119 -4.61 -2.08 8.85
C GLN A 119 -3.59 -3.09 9.36
N PRO A 120 -2.38 -3.14 8.79
CA PRO A 120 -1.32 -4.02 9.29
C PRO A 120 -1.05 -3.78 10.78
N ASP A 121 -1.14 -4.84 11.59
CA ASP A 121 -0.80 -4.82 13.01
C ASP A 121 0.67 -5.18 13.20
N THR A 122 1.47 -4.29 13.79
CA THR A 122 2.92 -4.49 13.91
C THR A 122 3.27 -5.78 14.64
N PHE A 123 2.60 -6.08 15.76
CA PHE A 123 2.85 -7.31 16.51
C PHE A 123 2.58 -8.55 15.64
N SER A 124 1.40 -8.63 15.02
CA SER A 124 1.00 -9.78 14.21
C SER A 124 1.94 -9.99 13.03
N VAL A 125 2.32 -8.91 12.34
CA VAL A 125 3.25 -8.96 11.22
C VAL A 125 4.61 -9.52 11.65
N GLN A 126 5.17 -9.05 12.77
CA GLN A 126 6.46 -9.57 13.26
C GLN A 126 6.35 -11.00 13.80
N TYR A 127 5.26 -11.32 14.49
CA TYR A 127 5.01 -12.68 15.00
C TYR A 127 4.91 -13.69 13.85
N MET A 128 4.14 -13.38 12.81
CA MET A 128 3.99 -14.24 11.65
C MET A 128 5.29 -14.37 10.84
N ARG A 129 6.06 -13.29 10.70
CA ARG A 129 7.40 -13.34 10.10
C ARG A 129 8.31 -14.27 10.92
N GLY A 130 8.41 -14.06 12.22
CA GLY A 130 9.34 -14.77 13.10
C GLY A 130 9.01 -16.26 13.25
N LYS A 131 7.73 -16.60 13.41
CA LYS A 131 7.30 -17.99 13.64
C LYS A 131 7.00 -18.77 12.38
N TYR A 132 6.45 -18.13 11.35
CA TYR A 132 5.95 -18.79 10.14
C TYR A 132 6.71 -18.41 8.87
N GLY A 133 7.62 -17.44 8.93
CA GLY A 133 8.45 -17.05 7.78
C GLY A 133 7.70 -16.21 6.73
N LEU A 134 6.59 -15.57 7.09
CA LEU A 134 5.87 -14.68 6.16
C LEU A 134 6.78 -13.53 5.70
N LYS A 135 6.80 -13.30 4.38
CA LYS A 135 7.66 -12.35 3.68
C LYS A 135 7.02 -10.97 3.51
N TYR A 136 5.70 -10.93 3.38
CA TYR A 136 4.97 -9.70 3.11
C TYR A 136 3.64 -9.59 3.87
N VAL A 137 3.16 -8.35 3.97
CA VAL A 137 1.78 -8.00 4.34
C VAL A 137 1.22 -7.06 3.28
N ALA A 138 0.06 -7.40 2.73
CA ALA A 138 -0.68 -6.58 1.77
C ALA A 138 -1.93 -5.99 2.41
N GLY A 139 -2.54 -5.01 1.75
CA GLY A 139 -3.79 -4.41 2.21
C GLY A 139 -3.64 -3.10 2.97
N TYR A 140 -2.43 -2.56 3.13
CA TYR A 140 -2.24 -1.28 3.81
C TYR A 140 -3.07 -0.16 3.14
N CYS A 141 -4.03 0.41 3.87
CA CYS A 141 -4.83 1.53 3.39
C CYS A 141 -4.07 2.86 3.55
N PHE A 142 -3.37 3.26 2.48
CA PHE A 142 -2.50 4.43 2.46
C PHE A 142 -3.18 5.71 2.98
N ASP A 143 -2.60 6.28 4.04
CA ASP A 143 -3.03 7.56 4.65
C ASP A 143 -4.53 7.63 4.98
N GLN A 144 -5.13 6.50 5.34
CA GLN A 144 -6.52 6.44 5.79
C GLN A 144 -6.68 7.14 7.15
N LEU A 145 -7.68 8.02 7.26
CA LEU A 145 -7.99 8.80 8.46
C LEU A 145 -9.46 8.71 8.83
N LEU A 146 -9.76 8.09 9.98
CA LEU A 146 -11.10 7.91 10.56
C LEU A 146 -12.13 7.24 9.63
N ILE A 147 -11.68 6.35 8.75
CA ILE A 147 -12.55 5.54 7.88
C ILE A 147 -12.57 4.12 8.45
N ASP A 148 -13.76 3.54 8.57
CA ASP A 148 -13.98 2.18 9.09
C ASP A 148 -13.31 1.92 10.45
N HIS A 149 -13.28 2.93 11.33
CA HIS A 149 -12.58 2.88 12.62
C HIS A 149 -11.06 2.70 12.54
N MET A 150 -10.46 3.01 11.39
CA MET A 150 -9.01 2.95 11.18
C MET A 150 -8.41 4.34 10.99
N SER A 151 -7.22 4.55 11.54
CA SER A 151 -6.32 5.63 11.16
C SER A 151 -4.89 5.10 11.07
N MET A 152 -4.23 5.33 9.94
CA MET A 152 -2.90 4.79 9.66
C MET A 152 -2.10 5.73 8.74
N LEU A 153 -1.96 6.98 9.16
CA LEU A 153 -1.19 7.97 8.40
C LEU A 153 0.30 7.66 8.45
N GLY A 154 0.98 7.75 7.30
CA GLY A 154 2.42 7.94 7.26
C GLY A 154 3.27 6.82 6.65
N GLY A 155 2.69 5.65 6.38
CA GLY A 155 3.37 4.60 5.60
C GLY A 155 3.53 4.97 4.12
N TRP A 156 4.13 4.09 3.30
CA TRP A 156 4.31 4.37 1.87
C TRP A 156 3.25 3.66 1.02
N GLN A 157 2.88 4.29 -0.09
CA GLN A 157 2.07 3.66 -1.14
C GLN A 157 2.92 2.81 -2.10
N ALA A 158 4.25 2.93 -2.05
CA ALA A 158 5.17 2.05 -2.77
C ALA A 158 5.65 0.92 -1.84
N PRO A 159 6.10 -0.24 -2.36
CA PRO A 159 6.61 -1.33 -1.54
C PRO A 159 7.75 -0.90 -0.62
N TYR A 160 7.80 -1.41 0.61
CA TYR A 160 8.90 -1.13 1.53
C TYR A 160 9.06 -2.23 2.57
N TYR A 161 10.28 -2.38 3.07
CA TYR A 161 10.56 -3.12 4.28
C TYR A 161 10.08 -2.34 5.50
N SER A 162 9.19 -2.95 6.28
CA SER A 162 8.72 -2.44 7.56
C SER A 162 9.79 -2.48 8.65
N ASN A 163 9.66 -1.58 9.62
CA ASN A 163 10.41 -1.60 10.88
C ASN A 163 9.73 -2.55 11.88
N GLU A 164 10.52 -3.19 12.75
CA GLU A 164 10.00 -4.11 13.77
C GLU A 164 9.22 -3.42 14.89
N SER A 165 9.48 -2.14 15.12
CA SER A 165 8.80 -1.34 16.13
C SER A 165 7.48 -0.71 15.66
N ASN A 166 7.30 -0.54 14.35
CA ASN A 166 6.06 -0.04 13.76
C ASN A 166 6.05 -0.36 12.26
N VAL A 167 5.04 -1.09 11.80
CA VAL A 167 4.94 -1.58 10.43
C VAL A 167 4.82 -0.45 9.39
N LEU A 168 4.32 0.73 9.77
CA LEU A 168 4.25 1.90 8.89
C LEU A 168 5.61 2.58 8.71
N LEU A 169 6.58 2.32 9.58
CA LEU A 169 7.91 2.88 9.44
C LEU A 169 8.74 2.08 8.44
N PRO A 170 9.49 2.75 7.55
CA PRO A 170 10.51 2.07 6.78
C PRO A 170 11.62 1.57 7.72
N SER A 171 12.05 0.33 7.50
CA SER A 171 13.21 -0.23 8.18
C SER A 171 14.44 0.64 7.96
N GLN A 172 15.17 0.89 9.04
CA GLN A 172 16.47 1.58 9.01
C GLN A 172 17.63 0.61 8.75
N ILE A 173 17.45 -0.67 9.11
CA ILE A 173 18.48 -1.72 9.09
C ILE A 173 17.88 -2.99 8.50
N GLY A 174 18.51 -3.52 7.46
CA GLY A 174 18.14 -4.82 6.87
C GLY A 174 16.74 -4.88 6.26
N ARG A 175 16.27 -6.12 6.06
CA ARG A 175 14.99 -6.43 5.42
C ARG A 175 13.96 -6.86 6.48
N GLY A 176 12.96 -6.01 6.71
CA GLY A 176 11.73 -6.37 7.42
C GLY A 176 10.73 -7.12 6.54
N VAL A 177 9.48 -7.20 6.97
CA VAL A 177 8.37 -7.67 6.11
C VAL A 177 8.11 -6.64 5.02
N VAL A 178 7.93 -7.07 3.78
CA VAL A 178 7.56 -6.16 2.68
C VAL A 178 6.09 -5.75 2.83
N VAL A 179 5.81 -4.46 2.87
CA VAL A 179 4.45 -3.91 2.98
C VAL A 179 3.97 -3.49 1.60
N PHE A 180 2.75 -3.91 1.24
CA PHE A 180 2.06 -3.51 0.02
C PHE A 180 0.75 -2.77 0.33
N PRO A 181 0.40 -1.72 -0.42
CA PRO A 181 -0.88 -1.04 -0.28
C PRO A 181 -2.05 -1.94 -0.71
N HIS A 182 -3.25 -1.63 -0.23
CA HIS A 182 -4.50 -2.25 -0.70
C HIS A 182 -4.78 -1.89 -2.17
N VAL A 183 -4.81 -0.58 -2.43
CA VAL A 183 -5.08 0.03 -3.73
C VAL A 183 -4.15 1.23 -3.91
N THR A 184 -3.85 1.58 -5.16
CA THR A 184 -3.16 2.84 -5.47
C THR A 184 -4.14 4.01 -5.42
N TRP A 185 -3.83 5.03 -4.63
CA TRP A 185 -4.54 6.29 -4.48
C TRP A 185 -3.98 7.35 -5.41
N ASP A 186 -4.85 8.28 -5.81
CA ASP A 186 -4.45 9.52 -6.45
C ASP A 186 -3.57 10.33 -5.50
N TRP A 187 -2.35 10.65 -5.95
CA TRP A 187 -1.35 11.28 -5.08
C TRP A 187 -1.74 12.70 -4.64
N ILE A 188 -2.76 13.31 -5.26
CA ILE A 188 -3.30 14.63 -4.91
C ILE A 188 -4.79 14.54 -4.59
N GLY A 189 -5.57 13.87 -5.44
CA GLY A 189 -7.04 13.79 -5.32
C GLY A 189 -7.48 13.32 -3.93
N ARG A 190 -6.69 12.46 -3.28
CA ARG A 190 -6.96 11.98 -1.93
C ARG A 190 -7.08 13.05 -0.84
N TYR A 191 -6.44 14.21 -1.02
CA TYR A 191 -6.58 15.33 -0.07
C TYR A 191 -7.98 15.96 -0.11
N LYS A 192 -8.71 15.76 -1.20
CA LYS A 192 -10.08 16.25 -1.37
C LYS A 192 -11.10 15.20 -0.97
N ASP A 193 -10.91 13.96 -1.43
CA ASP A 193 -11.82 12.85 -1.18
C ASP A 193 -11.04 11.53 -1.23
N HIS A 194 -11.23 10.70 -0.21
CA HIS A 194 -10.58 9.40 -0.11
C HIS A 194 -11.00 8.44 -1.24
N HIS A 195 -12.13 8.70 -1.89
CA HIS A 195 -12.61 7.87 -3.00
C HIS A 195 -11.75 8.01 -4.29
N TYR A 196 -10.82 8.96 -4.38
CA TYR A 196 -9.91 9.07 -5.53
C TYR A 196 -8.77 8.05 -5.44
N ASN A 197 -9.05 6.82 -5.89
CA ASN A 197 -8.10 5.70 -5.96
C ASN A 197 -8.53 4.65 -7.01
N LEU A 198 -7.73 3.61 -7.19
CA LEU A 198 -7.96 2.52 -8.16
C LEU A 198 -9.01 1.48 -7.74
N HIS A 199 -9.69 1.68 -6.61
CA HIS A 199 -10.79 0.80 -6.21
C HIS A 199 -12.04 1.11 -7.06
N PRO A 200 -12.63 0.12 -7.77
CA PRO A 200 -13.73 0.36 -8.71
C PRO A 200 -14.94 1.09 -8.11
N GLN A 201 -15.37 0.72 -6.90
CA GLN A 201 -16.46 1.43 -6.21
C GLN A 201 -16.09 2.87 -5.86
N ASN A 202 -14.86 3.09 -5.42
CA ASN A 202 -14.44 4.43 -5.00
C ASN A 202 -14.38 5.37 -6.19
N ALA A 203 -13.74 4.94 -7.28
CA ALA A 203 -13.75 5.68 -8.54
C ALA A 203 -15.18 5.93 -9.03
N TYR A 204 -16.05 4.91 -8.99
CA TYR A 204 -17.47 5.08 -9.34
C TYR A 204 -18.16 6.17 -8.53
N LEU A 205 -17.97 6.19 -7.20
CA LEU A 205 -18.54 7.22 -6.32
C LEU A 205 -17.94 8.61 -6.56
N ALA A 206 -16.61 8.71 -6.63
CA ALA A 206 -15.88 9.96 -6.84
C ALA A 206 -16.21 10.63 -8.18
N LEU A 207 -16.54 9.84 -9.21
CA LEU A 207 -16.85 10.32 -10.56
C LEU A 207 -18.37 10.42 -10.81
N GLY A 208 -19.16 10.57 -9.74
CA GLY A 208 -20.58 10.87 -9.85
C GLY A 208 -21.41 9.69 -10.36
N ARG A 209 -21.01 8.47 -10.03
CA ARG A 209 -21.69 7.22 -10.40
C ARG A 209 -21.74 6.97 -11.91
N ASP A 210 -20.72 7.43 -12.62
CA ASP A 210 -20.54 7.24 -14.05
C ASP A 210 -19.44 6.19 -14.30
N LYS A 211 -19.84 5.00 -14.76
CA LYS A 211 -18.92 3.87 -15.00
C LYS A 211 -17.85 4.19 -16.04
N GLN A 212 -18.19 4.98 -17.07
CA GLN A 212 -17.23 5.29 -18.14
C GLN A 212 -16.19 6.30 -17.64
N LYS A 213 -16.61 7.33 -16.90
CA LYS A 213 -15.68 8.28 -16.27
C LYS A 213 -14.78 7.60 -15.25
N ALA A 214 -15.34 6.72 -14.43
CA ALA A 214 -14.57 5.94 -13.45
C ALA A 214 -13.51 5.07 -14.13
N LEU A 215 -13.87 4.35 -15.20
CA LEU A 215 -12.92 3.54 -15.97
C LEU A 215 -11.78 4.37 -16.55
N ILE A 216 -12.10 5.46 -17.27
CA ILE A 216 -11.10 6.37 -17.85
C ILE A 216 -10.17 6.94 -16.77
N TYR A 217 -10.74 7.30 -15.62
CA TYR A 217 -9.96 7.81 -14.49
C TYR A 217 -9.00 6.75 -13.94
N MET A 218 -9.47 5.51 -13.71
CA MET A 218 -8.65 4.42 -13.19
C MET A 218 -7.51 4.03 -14.16
N GLU A 219 -7.78 3.97 -15.46
CA GLU A 219 -6.74 3.74 -16.48
C GLU A 219 -5.67 4.82 -16.44
N ARG A 220 -6.07 6.10 -16.42
CA ARG A 220 -5.13 7.23 -16.35
C ARG A 220 -4.33 7.24 -15.05
N LEU A 221 -4.97 7.00 -13.90
CA LEU A 221 -4.29 6.95 -12.60
C LEU A 221 -3.26 5.82 -12.56
N ALA A 222 -3.61 4.65 -13.11
CA ALA A 222 -2.69 3.51 -13.21
C ALA A 222 -1.50 3.83 -14.11
N SER A 223 -1.74 4.30 -15.33
CA SER A 223 -0.67 4.65 -16.28
C SER A 223 0.27 5.72 -15.75
N GLU A 224 -0.28 6.81 -15.19
CA GLU A 224 0.52 7.90 -14.64
C GLU A 224 1.35 7.43 -13.44
N THR A 225 0.78 6.62 -12.54
CA THR A 225 1.53 6.12 -11.38
C THR A 225 2.65 5.18 -11.80
N LEU A 226 2.39 4.24 -12.72
CA LEU A 226 3.40 3.34 -13.26
C LEU A 226 4.54 4.10 -13.95
N ALA A 227 4.23 5.20 -14.65
CA ALA A 227 5.24 6.05 -15.28
C ALA A 227 6.03 6.88 -14.26
N SER A 228 5.37 7.41 -13.24
CA SER A 228 5.92 8.45 -12.36
C SER A 228 6.70 7.96 -11.14
N LEU A 229 6.42 6.74 -10.67
CA LEU A 229 7.07 6.20 -9.47
C LEU A 229 8.47 5.68 -9.81
N GLU A 230 9.54 6.33 -9.35
CA GLU A 230 10.92 5.84 -9.50
C GLU A 230 11.39 5.17 -8.21
N PRO A 231 12.22 4.10 -8.26
CA PRO A 231 12.99 3.61 -9.43
C PRO A 231 12.27 2.55 -10.29
N PHE A 232 11.03 2.18 -9.95
CA PHE A 232 10.21 1.25 -10.72
C PHE A 232 8.74 1.60 -10.58
N GLY A 233 7.96 1.36 -11.63
CA GLY A 233 6.52 1.56 -11.61
C GLY A 233 5.85 0.49 -10.77
N TYR A 234 4.92 0.90 -9.91
CA TYR A 234 4.16 -0.03 -9.08
C TYR A 234 2.74 0.47 -8.87
N ILE A 235 1.77 -0.43 -9.06
CA ILE A 235 0.39 -0.23 -8.59
C ILE A 235 -0.15 -1.50 -7.95
N ALA A 236 -1.07 -1.32 -7.01
CA ALA A 236 -1.90 -2.37 -6.47
C ALA A 236 -3.37 -2.06 -6.73
N VAL A 237 -4.13 -3.09 -7.08
CA VAL A 237 -5.59 -3.02 -7.21
C VAL A 237 -6.16 -4.29 -6.60
N THR A 238 -6.94 -4.15 -5.54
CA THR A 238 -7.69 -5.24 -4.92
C THR A 238 -9.11 -4.74 -4.66
N PHE A 239 -10.09 -5.65 -4.73
CA PHE A 239 -11.51 -5.29 -4.61
C PHE A 239 -12.34 -6.46 -4.08
N GLU A 240 -13.42 -6.19 -3.36
CA GLU A 240 -14.37 -7.20 -2.87
C GLU A 240 -15.35 -7.66 -3.95
N PHE A 241 -15.38 -8.97 -4.22
CA PHE A 241 -16.16 -9.51 -5.32
C PHE A 241 -17.67 -9.35 -5.12
N LYS A 242 -18.20 -9.70 -3.94
CA LYS A 242 -19.62 -9.59 -3.64
C LYS A 242 -19.98 -8.16 -3.30
N HIS A 243 -19.29 -7.54 -2.34
CA HIS A 243 -19.65 -6.20 -1.89
C HIS A 243 -19.64 -5.21 -3.04
N LEU A 244 -18.59 -5.18 -3.88
CA LEU A 244 -18.54 -4.21 -4.98
C LEU A 244 -19.09 -4.75 -6.29
N GLY A 245 -18.73 -5.99 -6.64
CA GLY A 245 -19.09 -6.56 -7.92
C GLY A 245 -20.59 -6.77 -7.99
N MET A 246 -21.11 -7.59 -7.08
CA MET A 246 -22.51 -8.00 -7.09
C MET A 246 -23.43 -6.90 -6.54
N ASN A 247 -23.18 -6.38 -5.33
CA ASN A 247 -24.14 -5.48 -4.68
C ASN A 247 -24.19 -4.08 -5.32
N TYR A 248 -23.05 -3.57 -5.81
CA TYR A 248 -23.01 -2.29 -6.54
C TYR A 248 -23.19 -2.44 -8.06
N GLY A 249 -23.31 -3.67 -8.57
CA GLY A 249 -23.50 -3.94 -10.00
C GLY A 249 -22.33 -3.46 -10.86
N LEU A 250 -21.09 -3.60 -10.36
CA LEU A 250 -19.86 -3.10 -11.01
C LEU A 250 -19.03 -4.19 -11.70
N LEU A 251 -19.50 -5.45 -11.74
CA LEU A 251 -18.73 -6.56 -12.34
C LEU A 251 -18.29 -6.28 -13.78
N ASP A 252 -19.14 -5.69 -14.61
CA ASP A 252 -18.80 -5.39 -16.02
C ASP A 252 -17.66 -4.35 -16.14
N MET A 253 -17.69 -3.34 -15.27
CA MET A 253 -16.66 -2.30 -15.22
C MET A 253 -15.35 -2.85 -14.67
N ALA A 254 -15.41 -3.63 -13.59
CA ALA A 254 -14.26 -4.31 -13.03
C ALA A 254 -13.62 -5.26 -14.06
N GLN A 255 -14.44 -6.02 -14.79
CA GLN A 255 -13.94 -6.93 -15.83
C GLN A 255 -13.23 -6.19 -16.96
N LYS A 256 -13.79 -5.07 -17.45
CA LYS A 256 -13.13 -4.23 -18.46
C LYS A 256 -11.81 -3.67 -17.96
N TYR A 257 -11.79 -3.12 -16.75
CA TYR A 257 -10.58 -2.56 -16.16
C TYR A 257 -9.50 -3.63 -15.95
N PHE A 258 -9.90 -4.83 -15.52
CA PHE A 258 -8.97 -5.94 -15.30
C PHE A 258 -8.40 -6.46 -16.62
N HIS A 259 -9.23 -6.55 -17.67
CA HIS A 259 -8.75 -6.87 -19.00
C HIS A 259 -7.68 -5.87 -19.46
N TRP A 260 -7.93 -4.56 -19.27
CA TRP A 260 -6.97 -3.51 -19.61
C TRP A 260 -5.68 -3.62 -18.77
N LEU A 261 -5.79 -3.84 -17.46
CA LEU A 261 -4.62 -4.02 -16.58
C LEU A 261 -3.72 -5.16 -17.04
N ILE A 262 -4.33 -6.28 -17.44
CA ILE A 262 -3.61 -7.49 -17.85
C ILE A 262 -3.00 -7.35 -19.25
N SER A 263 -3.71 -6.70 -20.18
CA SER A 263 -3.38 -6.75 -21.61
C SER A 263 -2.75 -5.46 -22.14
N GLU A 264 -3.01 -4.31 -21.53
CA GLU A 264 -2.81 -2.99 -22.15
C GLU A 264 -2.07 -1.98 -21.25
N SER A 265 -1.99 -2.20 -19.94
CA SER A 265 -1.35 -1.25 -19.00
C SER A 265 0.15 -1.04 -19.22
N GLY A 266 0.81 -1.95 -19.94
CA GLY A 266 2.28 -2.01 -20.06
C GLY A 266 2.99 -2.43 -18.76
N GLY A 267 2.24 -2.84 -17.73
CA GLY A 267 2.77 -3.40 -16.49
C GLY A 267 2.85 -4.92 -16.54
N THR A 268 3.84 -5.48 -15.85
CA THR A 268 3.93 -6.92 -15.62
C THR A 268 3.05 -7.29 -14.44
N LEU A 269 2.04 -8.11 -14.69
CA LEU A 269 1.25 -8.70 -13.62
C LEU A 269 2.12 -9.67 -12.81
N MET A 270 2.10 -9.49 -11.49
CA MET A 270 2.79 -10.34 -10.51
C MET A 270 1.85 -10.62 -9.32
N THR A 271 2.01 -11.77 -8.67
CA THR A 271 1.43 -11.96 -7.33
C THR A 271 2.22 -11.16 -6.30
N PHE A 272 1.67 -10.96 -5.10
CA PHE A 272 2.40 -10.31 -4.01
C PHE A 272 3.65 -11.10 -3.60
N SER A 273 3.61 -12.44 -3.63
CA SER A 273 4.81 -13.27 -3.45
C SER A 273 5.87 -12.99 -4.49
N GLU A 274 5.51 -13.01 -5.78
CA GLU A 274 6.45 -12.74 -6.87
C GLU A 274 7.05 -11.33 -6.72
N THR A 275 6.22 -10.33 -6.39
CA THR A 275 6.69 -8.95 -6.16
C THR A 275 7.62 -8.87 -4.96
N ALA A 276 7.29 -9.53 -3.85
CA ALA A 276 8.13 -9.54 -2.65
C ALA A 276 9.49 -10.18 -2.93
N ASP A 277 9.53 -11.31 -3.63
CA ASP A 277 10.77 -11.98 -4.01
C ASP A 277 11.61 -11.13 -4.97
N TRP A 278 10.96 -10.49 -5.95
CA TRP A 278 11.64 -9.54 -6.85
C TRP A 278 12.20 -8.33 -6.08
N PHE A 279 11.40 -7.72 -5.20
CA PHE A 279 11.81 -6.55 -4.41
C PHE A 279 12.97 -6.88 -3.48
N MET A 280 12.90 -8.05 -2.83
CA MET A 280 13.99 -8.60 -2.01
C MET A 280 15.26 -8.89 -2.80
N LYS A 281 15.13 -9.33 -4.04
CA LYS A 281 16.30 -9.53 -4.89
C LYS A 281 16.91 -8.21 -5.35
N ALA A 282 16.06 -7.25 -5.75
CA ALA A 282 16.49 -5.99 -6.34
C ALA A 282 17.05 -5.00 -5.31
N TYR A 283 16.48 -4.95 -4.10
CA TYR A 283 16.78 -3.91 -3.12
C TYR A 283 17.22 -4.53 -1.78
N PRO A 284 18.51 -4.44 -1.40
CA PRO A 284 18.99 -4.95 -0.11
C PRO A 284 18.46 -4.17 1.10
N SER A 285 18.06 -2.91 0.90
CA SER A 285 17.42 -2.02 1.87
C SER A 285 16.25 -1.30 1.19
N ASN A 286 15.48 -0.51 1.93
CA ASN A 286 14.47 0.36 1.33
C ASN A 286 15.11 1.27 0.28
N PRO A 287 14.60 1.30 -0.97
CA PRO A 287 15.03 2.28 -1.95
C PRO A 287 14.49 3.66 -1.60
N GLU A 288 15.08 4.69 -2.20
CA GLU A 288 14.49 6.01 -2.22
C GLU A 288 13.50 6.09 -3.38
N TYR A 289 12.29 6.57 -3.09
CA TYR A 289 11.30 6.84 -4.13
C TYR A 289 11.22 8.32 -4.40
N LEU A 290 11.34 8.69 -5.68
CA LEU A 290 11.01 10.01 -6.18
C LEU A 290 9.80 9.87 -7.10
N ILE A 291 8.75 10.62 -6.82
CA ILE A 291 7.52 10.61 -7.64
C ILE A 291 7.27 12.03 -8.10
N THR A 292 7.10 12.22 -9.41
CA THR A 292 6.53 13.45 -9.97
C THR A 292 5.29 13.07 -10.74
N PHE A 293 4.12 13.37 -10.18
CA PHE A 293 2.84 12.81 -10.61
C PHE A 293 1.86 13.92 -10.96
N THR A 294 1.16 13.79 -12.09
CA THR A 294 0.05 14.66 -12.48
C THR A 294 -1.28 13.98 -12.23
N SER A 295 -2.10 14.54 -11.35
CA SER A 295 -3.37 13.94 -10.96
C SER A 295 -4.40 13.96 -12.11
N PRO A 296 -4.96 12.80 -12.49
CA PRO A 296 -6.00 12.77 -13.53
C PRO A 296 -7.33 13.35 -13.06
N SER A 297 -7.54 13.53 -11.74
CA SER A 297 -8.76 14.13 -11.18
C SER A 297 -8.69 15.65 -11.03
N THR A 298 -7.49 16.22 -10.88
CA THR A 298 -7.30 17.65 -10.59
C THR A 298 -6.40 18.39 -11.59
N SER A 299 -5.65 17.66 -12.41
CA SER A 299 -4.58 18.18 -13.29
C SER A 299 -3.43 18.88 -12.57
N GLN A 300 -3.39 18.84 -11.23
CA GLN A 300 -2.29 19.39 -10.45
C GLN A 300 -1.11 18.41 -10.44
N THR A 301 0.09 18.93 -10.21
CA THR A 301 1.31 18.13 -10.05
C THR A 301 1.77 18.09 -8.60
N ILE A 302 2.23 16.92 -8.17
CA ILE A 302 2.85 16.72 -6.86
C ILE A 302 4.19 16.04 -7.02
N THR A 303 5.15 16.47 -6.20
CA THR A 303 6.40 15.74 -6.00
C THR A 303 6.40 15.08 -4.64
N TRP A 304 6.70 13.78 -4.60
CA TRP A 304 6.96 13.06 -3.37
C TRP A 304 8.40 12.56 -3.32
N LEU A 305 8.97 12.61 -2.12
CA LEU A 305 10.18 11.90 -1.74
C LEU A 305 9.86 10.95 -0.60
N PHE A 306 10.12 9.66 -0.78
CA PHE A 306 10.14 8.67 0.30
C PHE A 306 11.56 8.14 0.47
N ASN A 307 12.10 8.23 1.68
CA ASN A 307 13.28 7.45 2.05
C ASN A 307 13.20 7.05 3.52
N LYS A 308 14.19 6.27 3.98
CA LYS A 308 14.20 5.75 5.35
C LYS A 308 14.11 6.84 6.43
N HIS A 309 14.49 8.08 6.15
CA HIS A 309 14.51 9.15 7.14
C HIS A 309 13.27 10.04 7.08
N VAL A 310 12.71 10.27 5.90
CA VAL A 310 11.65 11.25 5.72
C VAL A 310 10.70 10.85 4.60
N ARG A 311 9.46 11.31 4.73
CA ARG A 311 8.49 11.39 3.65
C ARG A 311 8.03 12.84 3.48
N ILE A 312 8.15 13.37 2.26
CA ILE A 312 7.80 14.77 1.94
C ILE A 312 6.95 14.82 0.68
N ALA A 313 5.85 15.57 0.72
CA ALA A 313 5.04 15.89 -0.46
C ALA A 313 5.01 17.39 -0.72
N ILE A 314 5.16 17.79 -1.98
CA ILE A 314 5.19 19.19 -2.41
C ILE A 314 4.19 19.40 -3.56
N VAL A 315 3.26 20.34 -3.38
CA VAL A 315 2.31 20.80 -4.40
C VAL A 315 2.53 22.29 -4.60
N ASP A 316 2.74 22.73 -5.84
CA ASP A 316 2.92 24.15 -6.20
C ASP A 316 3.98 24.86 -5.33
N GLY A 317 5.09 24.18 -5.05
CA GLY A 317 6.19 24.67 -4.22
C GLY A 317 5.93 24.70 -2.71
N ARG A 318 4.79 24.20 -2.24
CA ARG A 318 4.42 24.14 -0.82
C ARG A 318 4.49 22.70 -0.30
N VAL A 319 5.10 22.52 0.87
CA VAL A 319 5.09 21.22 1.57
C VAL A 319 3.67 20.97 2.11
N VAL A 320 3.04 19.89 1.65
CA VAL A 320 1.68 19.49 2.05
C VAL A 320 1.65 18.23 2.92
N SER A 321 2.77 17.49 2.98
CA SER A 321 3.00 16.42 3.94
C SER A 321 4.48 16.36 4.30
N LEU A 322 4.78 16.20 5.59
CA LEU A 322 6.12 15.99 6.12
C LEU A 322 6.04 15.05 7.32
N ILE A 323 6.74 13.93 7.22
CA ILE A 323 6.94 12.99 8.33
C ILE A 323 8.43 12.70 8.45
N ASP A 324 8.99 13.00 9.62
CA ASP A 324 10.35 12.62 10.01
C ASP A 324 10.30 11.25 10.70
N TYR A 325 10.78 10.22 10.02
CA TYR A 325 10.76 8.84 10.53
C TYR A 325 11.72 8.61 11.69
N THR A 326 12.69 9.51 11.92
CA THR A 326 13.66 9.39 13.02
C THR A 326 13.07 9.76 14.38
N LYS A 327 11.89 10.40 14.40
CA LYS A 327 11.22 10.92 15.61
C LYS A 327 9.98 10.12 16.02
N GLN A 328 9.77 8.97 15.40
CA GLN A 328 8.54 8.20 15.54
C GLN A 328 8.58 7.31 16.78
N GLN A 329 7.41 7.06 17.34
CA GLN A 329 7.25 6.16 18.48
C GLN A 329 6.92 4.75 17.98
N PRO A 330 7.22 3.70 18.79
CA PRO A 330 6.73 2.36 18.51
C PRO A 330 5.20 2.33 18.38
N ASP A 331 4.70 1.35 17.64
CA ASP A 331 3.27 1.09 17.51
C ASP A 331 2.65 0.85 18.91
N PRO A 332 1.58 1.60 19.28
CA PRO A 332 0.96 1.50 20.59
C PRO A 332 0.37 0.10 20.90
N PHE A 333 0.08 -0.71 19.87
CA PHE A 333 -0.54 -2.02 20.01
C PHE A 333 0.45 -3.18 19.99
N LEU A 334 1.76 -2.91 20.08
CA LEU A 334 2.80 -3.93 20.23
C LEU A 334 2.60 -4.81 21.47
N ARG A 335 2.09 -4.23 22.56
CA ARG A 335 1.95 -4.88 23.87
C ARG A 335 0.58 -4.69 24.50
N ALA A 336 -0.35 -4.09 23.78
CA ALA A 336 -1.68 -3.74 24.26
C ALA A 336 -2.73 -4.08 23.20
N ALA A 337 -3.94 -4.33 23.67
CA ALA A 337 -5.11 -4.39 22.80
C ALA A 337 -5.65 -2.97 22.58
N ALA A 338 -6.11 -2.70 21.36
CA ALA A 338 -6.93 -1.56 21.06
C ALA A 338 -8.33 -1.73 21.68
N SER A 339 -8.97 -0.61 22.00
CA SER A 339 -10.36 -0.57 22.45
C SER A 339 -11.21 0.13 21.42
N LEU A 340 -12.28 -0.52 20.99
CA LEU A 340 -13.20 -0.02 19.98
C LEU A 340 -14.65 -0.36 20.35
N ASP A 341 -15.56 0.59 20.19
CA ASP A 341 -17.01 0.37 20.22
C ASP A 341 -17.54 0.38 18.77
N PRO A 342 -17.77 -0.79 18.15
CA PRO A 342 -18.19 -0.88 16.75
C PRO A 342 -19.63 -0.41 16.53
N LEU A 343 -20.40 -0.17 17.60
CA LEU A 343 -21.79 0.33 17.51
C LEU A 343 -21.84 1.86 17.46
N LYS A 344 -20.74 2.54 17.77
CA LYS A 344 -20.63 3.99 17.70
C LYS A 344 -19.94 4.39 16.40
N PRO A 345 -20.18 5.61 15.88
CA PRO A 345 -19.43 6.10 14.72
C PRO A 345 -17.92 6.23 15.01
N PRO A 346 -17.08 6.21 13.97
CA PRO A 346 -15.65 6.45 14.12
C PRO A 346 -15.40 7.88 14.59
N THR A 347 -14.59 8.01 15.64
CA THR A 347 -14.12 9.30 16.16
C THR A 347 -12.67 9.16 16.60
N ARG A 348 -11.97 10.27 16.88
CA ARG A 348 -10.61 10.21 17.44
C ARG A 348 -10.49 9.45 18.77
N LYS A 349 -11.61 9.18 19.46
CA LYS A 349 -11.67 8.37 20.69
C LYS A 349 -12.21 6.96 20.46
N ASN A 350 -12.68 6.66 19.25
CA ASN A 350 -13.32 5.40 18.88
C ASN A 350 -12.77 4.93 17.53
N VAL A 351 -11.46 4.70 17.50
CA VAL A 351 -10.67 4.36 16.33
C VAL A 351 -9.44 3.58 16.78
N ILE A 352 -8.98 2.66 15.95
CA ILE A 352 -7.66 2.06 16.05
C ILE A 352 -6.69 2.97 15.29
N ASP A 353 -5.90 3.76 16.02
CA ASP A 353 -4.97 4.73 15.43
C ASP A 353 -3.52 4.24 15.53
N THR A 354 -2.96 3.84 14.40
CA THR A 354 -1.55 3.48 14.24
C THR A 354 -0.75 4.57 13.53
N SER A 355 -1.35 5.75 13.34
CA SER A 355 -0.75 6.85 12.58
C SER A 355 0.59 7.30 13.15
N LEU A 356 1.51 7.57 12.24
CA LEU A 356 2.77 8.23 12.54
C LEU A 356 2.54 9.72 12.82
N LYS A 357 3.42 10.31 13.63
CA LYS A 357 3.38 11.73 13.93
C LYS A 357 3.88 12.52 12.71
N SER A 358 2.97 13.28 12.10
CA SER A 358 3.28 14.28 11.08
C SER A 358 3.72 15.62 11.68
N ASP A 359 4.73 16.23 11.05
CA ASP A 359 5.14 17.61 11.27
C ASP A 359 4.26 18.57 10.45
N ILE A 360 3.94 18.19 9.21
CA ILE A 360 2.98 18.86 8.32
C ILE A 360 2.09 17.79 7.70
N ASP A 361 0.79 18.01 7.67
CA ASP A 361 -0.12 17.12 6.95
C ASP A 361 -1.49 17.78 6.70
N LEU A 362 -1.82 17.97 5.43
CA LEU A 362 -3.12 18.50 5.02
C LEU A 362 -4.30 17.60 5.41
N LEU A 363 -4.14 16.27 5.46
CA LEU A 363 -5.24 15.35 5.78
C LEU A 363 -5.73 15.52 7.22
N SER A 364 -4.80 15.56 8.17
CA SER A 364 -5.12 15.77 9.59
C SER A 364 -5.44 17.23 9.95
N GLY A 365 -5.39 18.15 8.98
CA GLY A 365 -5.60 19.59 9.17
C GLY A 365 -4.45 20.30 9.88
N LYS A 366 -3.29 19.64 10.04
CA LYS A 366 -2.08 20.25 10.60
C LYS A 366 -1.43 21.13 9.55
N GLN A 367 -1.75 22.42 9.60
CA GLN A 367 -1.06 23.43 8.80
C GLN A 367 0.28 23.82 9.44
N PRO A 368 1.31 24.15 8.63
CA PRO A 368 2.54 24.70 9.19
C PRO A 368 2.24 26.03 9.90
N PRO A 369 2.99 26.40 10.95
CA PRO A 369 3.11 27.82 11.29
C PRO A 369 3.66 28.51 10.04
N PHE A 370 2.87 29.42 9.45
CA PHE A 370 3.11 30.14 8.19
C PHE A 370 4.60 30.19 7.78
N LEU A 371 5.01 29.26 6.92
CA LEU A 371 6.26 29.36 6.18
C LEU A 371 5.89 29.69 4.73
N HIS A 372 5.63 30.98 4.48
CA HIS A 372 5.60 31.53 3.13
C HIS A 372 7.02 31.49 2.57
N PHE A 373 7.40 30.38 1.94
CA PHE A 373 8.64 30.31 1.17
C PHE A 373 8.44 30.92 -0.22
N TYR A 374 8.30 32.25 -0.30
CA TYR A 374 8.54 32.98 -1.55
C TYR A 374 10.05 33.16 -1.69
N ASN A 375 10.75 32.10 -2.12
CA ASN A 375 12.15 32.22 -2.49
C ASN A 375 12.40 31.43 -3.79
N PRO A 376 12.70 32.10 -4.92
CA PRO A 376 12.99 31.41 -6.19
C PRO A 376 14.26 30.54 -6.15
N TYR A 377 15.03 30.59 -5.06
CA TYR A 377 16.21 29.75 -4.80
C TYR A 377 15.93 28.53 -3.90
N LEU A 378 14.66 28.22 -3.59
CA LEU A 378 14.23 27.11 -2.71
C LEU A 378 14.87 25.73 -2.97
N PRO A 379 15.19 25.32 -4.22
CA PRO A 379 15.89 24.07 -4.45
C PRO A 379 17.25 23.98 -3.75
N LEU A 380 17.97 25.11 -3.56
CA LEU A 380 19.27 25.16 -2.88
C LEU A 380 19.13 25.10 -1.34
N PHE A 381 18.03 25.60 -0.77
CA PHE A 381 17.83 25.64 0.68
C PHE A 381 17.29 24.31 1.24
N LEU A 382 16.41 23.63 0.49
CA LEU A 382 16.07 22.23 0.78
C LEU A 382 17.30 21.32 0.60
N LEU A 383 18.15 21.60 -0.39
CA LEU A 383 19.46 20.95 -0.54
C LEU A 383 20.32 21.15 0.71
N PHE A 384 20.40 22.36 1.25
CA PHE A 384 21.15 22.63 2.48
C PHE A 384 20.59 21.87 3.69
N TYR A 385 19.27 21.77 3.83
CA TYR A 385 18.67 21.05 4.96
C TYR A 385 18.83 19.52 4.83
N ILE A 386 18.71 18.97 3.61
CA ILE A 386 18.94 17.54 3.33
C ILE A 386 20.44 17.20 3.48
N VAL A 387 21.34 18.06 2.99
CA VAL A 387 22.81 17.91 3.15
C VAL A 387 23.22 18.06 4.61
N ILE A 388 22.65 18.98 5.38
CA ILE A 388 22.93 19.12 6.82
C ILE A 388 22.45 17.87 7.59
N LEU A 389 21.25 17.36 7.31
CA LEU A 389 20.72 16.15 7.98
C LEU A 389 21.52 14.88 7.64
N THR A 390 22.05 14.77 6.42
CA THR A 390 22.91 13.66 6.01
C THR A 390 24.37 13.80 6.48
N SER A 391 24.88 15.04 6.58
CA SER A 391 26.26 15.33 7.02
C SER A 391 26.44 15.27 8.55
N LEU A 392 25.42 15.64 9.34
CA LEU A 392 25.47 15.49 10.80
C LEU A 392 25.46 14.02 11.24
N HIS A 393 24.93 13.10 10.42
CA HIS A 393 24.99 11.66 10.69
C HIS A 393 26.37 11.06 10.38
N LEU A 394 27.10 11.61 9.40
CA LEU A 394 28.49 11.22 9.13
C LEU A 394 29.46 11.74 10.20
N PHE A 395 29.16 12.87 10.85
CA PHE A 395 29.98 13.39 11.95
C PHE A 395 29.79 12.64 13.28
N GLN A 396 28.70 11.89 13.46
CA GLN A 396 28.49 11.05 14.66
C GLN A 396 29.09 9.64 14.54
N LEU A 397 29.56 9.23 13.35
CA LEU A 397 30.23 7.94 13.12
C LEU A 397 31.77 8.07 13.01
N GLY A 398 32.33 9.27 13.18
CA GLY A 398 33.76 9.57 12.99
C GLY A 398 34.56 9.89 14.26
N TYR A 399 34.03 9.64 15.46
CA TYR A 399 34.78 9.80 16.73
C TYR A 399 34.80 8.48 17.51
N HIS A 400 35.43 7.47 16.92
CA HIS A 400 36.11 6.38 17.61
C HIS A 400 37.08 5.73 16.62
N GLU A 401 38.21 6.40 16.40
CA GLU A 401 39.55 5.83 16.22
C GLU A 401 40.60 6.95 16.32
#